data_AF-A0A6L6QIX2-F1
#
_entry.id   AF-A0A6L6QIX2-F1
#
_cell.length_a   1.000
_cell.length_b   1.000
_cell.length_c   1.000
_cell.angle_alpha   90.00
_cell.angle_beta   90.00
_cell.angle_gamma   90.00
#
_symmetry.space_group_name_H-M   'P 1'
#
loop_
_entity.id
_entity.type
_entity.pdbx_description
1 polymer ?
#
loop_
_entity_poly.entity_id
_entity_poly.type
_entity_poly.pdbx_seq_one_letter_code
_entity_poly.pdbx_strand_id
1 'polypeptide(L)'
;MDLASHQRILLGLMRANYQPGAGDAPYYHHVAASPDLQEARGNVHLWRIYVLERTCVLTVELLRQACLLDEALEAFIREQNIPPFREYQPLAFLDFLAGHDDPLVVSVSQFELALMKVREGDPCHYFVDWSYAPAPILNALAQGAALPDTAPPDLHRIEIGIDLPHLFEINRLARDSANWRSRFHTARTRGSRYKSTGATSQ
;
A
#
# COMPACT_ATOMS: atom_id res chain seq x y z
N MET A 1 17.27 -34.39 -1.87
CA MET A 1 16.71 -33.03 -1.94
C MET A 1 17.87 -32.06 -1.87
N ASP A 2 17.95 -31.09 -2.78
CA ASP A 2 18.98 -30.05 -2.73
C ASP A 2 18.64 -28.96 -1.70
N LEU A 3 19.66 -28.21 -1.26
CA LEU A 3 19.51 -27.17 -0.25
C LEU A 3 18.54 -26.05 -0.66
N ALA A 4 18.51 -25.68 -1.95
CA ALA A 4 17.65 -24.59 -2.43
C ALA A 4 16.17 -24.99 -2.36
N SER A 5 15.84 -26.24 -2.71
CA SER A 5 14.50 -26.81 -2.55
C SER A 5 14.08 -26.84 -1.07
N HIS A 6 14.99 -27.22 -0.18
CA HIS A 6 14.75 -27.19 1.27
C HIS A 6 14.46 -25.77 1.79
N GLN A 7 15.27 -24.79 1.41
CA GLN A 7 15.08 -23.39 1.80
C GLN A 7 13.77 -22.79 1.27
N ARG A 8 13.37 -23.14 0.04
CA ARG A 8 12.09 -22.68 -0.52
C ARG A 8 10.90 -23.23 0.25
N ILE A 9 10.95 -24.50 0.64
CA ILE A 9 9.89 -25.12 1.44
C ILE A 9 9.80 -24.45 2.81
N LEU A 10 10.92 -24.27 3.51
CA LEU A 10 10.93 -23.59 4.81
C LEU A 10 10.45 -22.13 4.73
N LEU A 11 10.88 -21.41 3.70
CA LEU A 11 10.39 -20.05 3.46
C LEU A 11 8.89 -20.04 3.16
N GLY A 12 8.40 -21.02 2.40
CA GLY A 12 6.98 -21.13 2.09
C GLY A 12 6.13 -21.46 3.32
N LEU A 13 6.66 -22.30 4.21
CA LEU A 13 6.09 -22.51 5.55
C LEU A 13 6.08 -21.20 6.33
N MET A 14 7.18 -20.44 6.40
CA MET A 14 7.16 -19.14 7.10
C MET A 14 6.14 -18.16 6.51
N ARG A 15 5.95 -18.15 5.18
CA ARG A 15 5.00 -17.28 4.49
C ARG A 15 3.55 -17.79 4.45
N ALA A 16 3.27 -18.96 5.03
CA ALA A 16 1.98 -19.62 4.98
C ALA A 16 1.43 -19.86 3.54
N ASN A 17 2.32 -19.98 2.55
CA ASN A 17 1.96 -20.24 1.15
C ASN A 17 2.36 -21.66 0.66
N TYR A 18 2.82 -22.49 1.59
CA TYR A 18 3.13 -23.90 1.36
C TYR A 18 2.54 -24.75 2.47
N GLN A 19 1.94 -25.86 2.08
CA GLN A 19 1.42 -26.89 2.98
C GLN A 19 2.07 -28.22 2.60
N PRO A 20 2.74 -28.93 3.54
CA PRO A 20 3.39 -30.20 3.23
C PRO A 20 2.38 -31.25 2.75
N GLY A 21 2.65 -31.86 1.61
CA GLY A 21 1.87 -32.95 1.04
C GLY A 21 2.38 -34.33 1.46
N ALA A 22 1.65 -35.39 1.12
CA ALA A 22 1.97 -36.76 1.54
C ALA A 22 3.34 -37.30 1.05
N GLY A 23 3.92 -36.68 0.01
CA GLY A 23 5.24 -37.04 -0.52
C GLY A 23 6.40 -36.27 0.11
N ASP A 24 6.11 -35.32 0.99
CA ASP A 24 7.13 -34.48 1.61
C ASP A 24 7.80 -35.18 2.79
N ALA A 25 9.03 -34.76 3.10
CA ALA A 25 9.78 -35.33 4.21
C ALA A 25 9.04 -35.10 5.55
N PRO A 26 9.05 -36.09 6.49
CA PRO A 26 8.38 -35.96 7.79
C PRO A 26 8.76 -34.68 8.55
N TYR A 27 10.00 -34.23 8.39
CA TYR A 27 10.50 -32.98 8.95
C TYR A 27 9.59 -31.77 8.64
N TYR A 28 9.09 -31.63 7.41
CA TYR A 28 8.26 -30.47 7.05
C TYR A 28 6.88 -30.51 7.72
N HIS A 29 6.32 -31.69 7.94
CA HIS A 29 5.09 -31.83 8.72
C HIS A 29 5.31 -31.42 10.18
N HIS A 30 6.45 -31.78 10.77
CA HIS A 30 6.80 -31.38 12.14
C HIS A 30 6.97 -29.87 12.24
N VAL A 31 7.70 -29.24 11.31
CA VAL A 31 7.87 -27.79 11.28
C VAL A 31 6.52 -27.09 11.07
N ALA A 32 5.70 -27.56 10.13
CA ALA A 32 4.38 -26.99 9.86
C ALA A 32 3.42 -27.03 11.06
N ALA A 33 3.54 -28.08 11.90
CA ALA A 33 2.76 -28.24 13.12
C ALA A 33 3.42 -27.61 14.37
N SER A 34 4.63 -27.05 14.26
CA SER A 34 5.36 -26.54 15.42
C SER A 34 4.74 -25.26 15.98
N PRO A 35 4.65 -25.12 17.32
CA PRO A 35 4.26 -23.86 17.95
C PRO A 35 5.19 -22.69 17.57
N ASP A 36 6.49 -22.95 17.48
CA ASP A 36 7.50 -21.93 17.15
C ASP A 36 7.25 -21.28 15.78
N LEU A 37 6.80 -22.07 14.78
CA LEU A 37 6.44 -21.52 13.46
C LEU A 37 5.21 -20.60 13.56
N GLN A 38 4.23 -20.96 14.39
CA GLN A 38 3.04 -20.13 14.59
C GLN A 38 3.41 -18.81 15.29
N GLU A 39 4.25 -18.86 16.31
CA GLU A 39 4.76 -17.67 17.00
C GLU A 39 5.59 -16.80 16.05
N ALA A 40 6.49 -17.39 15.27
CA ALA A 40 7.28 -16.66 14.28
C ALA A 40 6.42 -15.95 13.24
N ARG A 41 5.35 -16.59 12.75
CA ARG A 41 4.37 -15.98 11.85
C ARG A 41 3.62 -14.82 12.53
N GLY A 42 3.20 -15.01 13.78
CA GLY A 42 2.56 -13.97 14.59
C GLY A 42 3.46 -12.74 14.76
N ASN A 43 4.74 -12.96 15.07
CA ASN A 43 5.72 -11.88 15.19
C ASN A 43 5.91 -11.14 13.86
N VAL A 44 6.05 -11.86 12.74
CA VAL A 44 6.15 -11.23 11.40
C VAL A 44 4.91 -10.41 11.09
N HIS A 45 3.72 -10.91 11.42
CA HIS A 45 2.46 -10.19 11.24
C HIS A 45 2.42 -8.89 12.06
N LEU A 46 2.71 -8.95 13.37
CA LEU A 46 2.74 -7.77 14.24
C LEU A 46 3.75 -6.73 13.76
N TRP A 47 4.94 -7.16 13.31
CA TRP A 47 5.94 -6.24 12.76
C TRP A 47 5.47 -5.54 11.49
N ARG A 48 4.73 -6.23 10.61
CA ARG A 48 4.16 -5.62 9.40
C ARG A 48 3.14 -4.55 9.75
N ILE A 49 2.22 -4.86 10.67
CA ILE A 49 1.24 -3.88 11.15
C ILE A 49 1.96 -2.67 11.71
N TYR A 50 2.92 -2.90 12.61
CA TYR A 50 3.70 -1.82 13.23
C TYR A 50 4.40 -0.92 12.21
N VAL A 51 4.98 -1.48 11.15
CA VAL A 51 5.61 -0.69 10.08
C VAL A 51 4.56 0.16 9.38
N LEU A 52 3.45 -0.45 8.93
CA LEU A 52 2.39 0.25 8.20
C LEU A 52 1.76 1.37 9.01
N GLU A 53 1.44 1.14 10.29
CA GLU A 53 0.89 2.16 11.18
C GLU A 53 1.81 3.38 11.34
N ARG A 54 3.13 3.17 11.30
CA ARG A 54 4.10 4.26 11.45
C ARG A 54 4.42 5.01 10.16
N THR A 55 4.20 4.40 9.00
CA THR A 55 4.56 4.98 7.71
C THR A 55 3.36 5.51 6.93
N CYS A 56 2.22 4.82 7.01
CA CYS A 56 0.99 5.12 6.28
C CYS A 56 -0.02 5.82 7.21
N VAL A 57 0.43 6.89 7.88
CA VAL A 57 -0.27 7.51 9.02
C VAL A 57 -1.69 7.93 8.63
N LEU A 58 -1.87 8.60 7.50
CA LEU A 58 -3.17 9.13 7.08
C LEU A 58 -4.11 8.02 6.67
N THR A 59 -3.62 7.06 5.87
CA THR A 59 -4.43 5.94 5.41
C THR A 59 -4.82 5.00 6.56
N VAL A 60 -3.90 4.69 7.46
CA VAL A 60 -4.19 3.85 8.63
C VAL A 60 -5.20 4.52 9.54
N GLU A 61 -5.07 5.82 9.79
CA GLU A 61 -6.03 6.54 10.63
C GLU A 61 -7.42 6.54 9.99
N LEU A 62 -7.51 6.78 8.68
CA LEU A 62 -8.78 6.71 7.95
C LEU A 62 -9.44 5.33 8.10
N LEU A 63 -8.68 4.26 7.85
CA LEU A 63 -9.19 2.89 7.95
C LEU A 63 -9.60 2.54 9.38
N ARG A 64 -8.88 3.05 10.38
CA ARG A 64 -9.21 2.87 11.80
C ARG A 64 -10.54 3.54 12.15
N GLN A 65 -10.75 4.79 11.74
CA GLN A 65 -12.00 5.52 11.96
C GLN A 65 -13.19 4.85 11.25
N ALA A 66 -12.95 4.20 10.11
CA ALA A 66 -13.95 3.46 9.36
C ALA A 66 -14.17 2.01 9.86
N CYS A 67 -13.43 1.54 10.87
CA CYS A 67 -13.41 0.13 11.32
C CYS A 67 -13.03 -0.88 10.21
N LEU A 68 -12.21 -0.47 9.24
CA LEU A 68 -11.79 -1.28 8.08
C LEU A 68 -10.30 -1.71 8.15
N LEU A 69 -9.56 -1.26 9.16
CA LEU A 69 -8.11 -1.46 9.23
C LEU A 69 -7.71 -2.94 9.24
N ASP A 70 -8.32 -3.74 10.12
CA ASP A 70 -7.97 -5.16 10.26
C ASP A 70 -8.27 -5.94 8.96
N GLU A 71 -9.44 -5.70 8.36
CA GLU A 71 -9.84 -6.32 7.09
C GLU A 71 -8.87 -5.95 5.94
N ALA A 72 -8.51 -4.67 5.82
CA ALA A 72 -7.59 -4.20 4.79
C ALA A 72 -6.19 -4.81 4.95
N LEU A 73 -5.70 -4.94 6.19
CA LEU A 73 -4.40 -5.53 6.50
C LEU A 73 -4.39 -7.04 6.20
N GLU A 74 -5.44 -7.76 6.59
CA GLU A 74 -5.58 -9.18 6.29
C GLU A 74 -5.66 -9.44 4.78
N ALA A 75 -6.45 -8.64 4.06
CA ALA A 75 -6.56 -8.73 2.60
C ALA A 75 -5.21 -8.48 1.93
N PHE A 76 -4.51 -7.41 2.31
CA PHE A 76 -3.18 -7.10 1.79
C PHE A 76 -2.17 -8.23 2.04
N ILE A 77 -2.13 -8.77 3.27
CA ILE A 77 -1.19 -9.83 3.66
C ILE A 77 -1.50 -11.14 2.94
N ARG A 78 -2.77 -11.44 2.67
CA ARG A 78 -3.21 -12.65 1.98
C ARG A 78 -2.96 -12.58 0.47
N GLU A 79 -3.26 -11.45 -0.16
CA GLU A 79 -3.21 -11.30 -1.62
C GLU A 79 -1.81 -11.05 -2.17
N GLN A 80 -0.94 -10.41 -1.38
CA GLN A 80 0.39 -10.06 -1.83
C GLN A 80 1.42 -11.09 -1.32
N ASN A 81 2.25 -11.60 -2.24
CA ASN A 81 3.52 -12.22 -1.88
C ASN A 81 4.50 -11.10 -1.50
N ILE A 82 4.17 -10.38 -0.42
CA ILE A 82 4.77 -9.10 -0.03
C ILE A 82 6.31 -9.26 0.01
N PRO A 83 7.06 -8.31 -0.57
CA PRO A 83 8.52 -8.31 -0.50
C PRO A 83 9.00 -8.52 0.96
N PRO A 84 10.04 -9.33 1.17
CA PRO A 84 10.59 -9.53 2.51
C PRO A 84 11.21 -8.26 3.11
N PHE A 85 11.41 -7.23 2.28
CA PHE A 85 12.00 -5.96 2.65
C PHE A 85 10.95 -5.01 3.19
N ARG A 86 11.13 -4.61 4.45
CA ARG A 86 10.23 -3.71 5.17
C ARG A 86 10.06 -2.35 4.49
N GLU A 87 11.07 -1.87 3.76
CA GLU A 87 11.06 -0.55 3.14
C GLU A 87 10.01 -0.43 2.02
N TYR A 88 9.66 -1.55 1.37
CA TYR A 88 8.69 -1.55 0.28
C TYR A 88 7.26 -1.87 0.72
N GLN A 89 7.04 -2.30 1.96
CA GLN A 89 5.71 -2.66 2.46
C GLN A 89 4.74 -1.47 2.46
N PRO A 90 5.12 -0.26 2.89
CA PRO A 90 4.22 0.89 2.87
C PRO A 90 3.76 1.25 1.46
N LEU A 91 4.69 1.32 0.51
CA LEU A 91 4.38 1.65 -0.89
C LEU A 91 3.46 0.60 -1.52
N ALA A 92 3.71 -0.69 -1.26
CA ALA A 92 2.87 -1.77 -1.76
C ALA A 92 1.48 -1.77 -1.13
N PHE A 93 1.36 -1.43 0.16
CA PHE A 93 0.07 -1.35 0.85
C PHE A 93 -0.78 -0.20 0.30
N LEU A 94 -0.20 0.98 0.12
CA LEU A 94 -0.91 2.12 -0.44
C LEU A 94 -1.29 1.92 -1.91
N ASP A 95 -0.45 1.25 -2.70
CA ASP A 95 -0.78 0.87 -4.09
C ASP A 95 -1.89 -0.19 -4.15
N PHE A 96 -1.91 -1.14 -3.21
CA PHE A 96 -2.98 -2.14 -3.07
C PHE A 96 -4.35 -1.47 -2.84
N LEU A 97 -4.40 -0.43 -2.01
CA LEU A 97 -5.63 0.30 -1.71
C LEU A 97 -6.17 1.14 -2.88
N ALA A 98 -5.43 1.26 -3.99
CA ALA A 98 -5.94 1.88 -5.21
C ALA A 98 -7.17 1.15 -5.80
N GLY A 99 -7.35 -0.12 -5.45
CA GLY A 99 -8.50 -0.94 -5.87
C GLY A 99 -9.65 -0.98 -4.86
N HIS A 100 -9.61 -0.16 -3.80
CA HIS A 100 -10.63 -0.16 -2.75
C HIS A 100 -11.95 0.46 -3.23
N ASP A 101 -13.08 -0.02 -2.70
CA ASP A 101 -14.42 0.43 -3.12
C ASP A 101 -14.76 1.86 -2.64
N ASP A 102 -14.25 2.25 -1.46
CA ASP A 102 -14.40 3.60 -0.92
C ASP A 102 -13.47 4.61 -1.64
N PRO A 103 -14.02 5.61 -2.36
CA PRO A 103 -13.23 6.63 -3.06
C PRO A 103 -12.36 7.48 -2.14
N LEU A 104 -12.74 7.67 -0.87
CA LEU A 104 -11.95 8.42 0.09
C LEU A 104 -10.67 7.64 0.47
N VAL A 105 -10.80 6.33 0.69
CA VAL A 105 -9.65 5.43 0.93
C VAL A 105 -8.70 5.44 -0.26
N VAL A 106 -9.24 5.39 -1.48
CA VAL A 106 -8.42 5.51 -2.70
C VAL A 106 -7.70 6.86 -2.74
N SER A 107 -8.40 7.96 -2.52
CA SER A 107 -7.82 9.31 -2.62
C SER A 107 -6.73 9.55 -1.57
N VAL A 108 -6.95 9.15 -0.32
CA VAL A 108 -5.97 9.30 0.77
C VAL A 108 -4.76 8.40 0.53
N SER A 109 -4.97 7.14 0.14
CA SER A 109 -3.86 6.22 -0.11
C SER A 109 -2.97 6.64 -1.29
N GLN A 110 -3.58 7.13 -2.38
CA GLN A 110 -2.84 7.65 -3.53
C GLN A 110 -2.09 8.95 -3.20
N PHE A 111 -2.69 9.84 -2.40
CA PHE A 111 -2.01 11.04 -1.92
C PHE A 111 -0.78 10.68 -1.09
N GLU A 112 -0.94 9.81 -0.09
CA GLU A 112 0.15 9.40 0.79
C GLU A 112 1.26 8.67 0.00
N LEU A 113 0.89 7.80 -0.94
CA LEU A 113 1.83 7.09 -1.82
C LEU A 113 2.66 8.05 -2.67
N ALA A 114 2.01 8.99 -3.34
CA ALA A 114 2.69 9.97 -4.19
C ALA A 114 3.61 10.87 -3.36
N LEU A 115 3.15 11.32 -2.19
CA LEU A 115 3.96 12.12 -1.28
C LEU A 115 5.20 11.35 -0.80
N MET A 116 5.07 10.06 -0.49
CA MET A 116 6.21 9.21 -0.13
C MET A 116 7.23 9.13 -1.27
N LYS A 117 6.79 8.86 -2.51
CA LYS A 117 7.67 8.77 -3.69
C LYS A 117 8.43 10.08 -3.93
N VAL A 118 7.73 11.21 -3.90
CA VAL A 118 8.34 12.54 -4.09
C VAL A 118 9.35 12.83 -2.97
N ARG A 119 9.03 12.50 -1.72
CA ARG A 119 9.96 12.66 -0.58
C ARG A 119 11.21 11.80 -0.69
N GLU A 120 11.12 10.64 -1.34
CA GLU A 120 12.27 9.76 -1.64
C GLU A 120 13.08 10.23 -2.86
N GLY A 121 12.67 11.32 -3.52
CA GLY A 121 13.37 11.93 -4.64
C GLY A 121 12.87 11.50 -6.02
N ASP A 122 11.68 10.89 -6.12
CA ASP A 122 11.03 10.68 -7.42
C ASP A 122 10.72 12.04 -8.07
N PRO A 123 11.25 12.34 -9.27
CA PRO A 123 11.03 13.63 -9.94
C PRO A 123 9.65 13.73 -10.62
N CYS A 124 8.80 12.71 -10.54
CA CYS A 124 7.49 12.73 -11.16
C CYS A 124 6.51 13.67 -10.47
N HIS A 125 5.60 14.23 -11.26
CA HIS A 125 4.42 14.95 -10.78
C HIS A 125 3.22 14.00 -10.74
N TYR A 126 2.48 14.04 -9.64
CA TYR A 126 1.29 13.23 -9.44
C TYR A 126 0.06 14.11 -9.23
N PHE A 127 -1.08 13.58 -9.64
CA PHE A 127 -2.37 14.22 -9.45
C PHE A 127 -3.32 13.23 -8.79
N VAL A 128 -4.00 13.67 -7.74
CA VAL A 128 -5.03 12.91 -7.06
C VAL A 128 -6.32 13.71 -7.09
N ASP A 129 -7.37 13.12 -7.64
CA ASP A 129 -8.70 13.73 -7.72
C ASP A 129 -9.51 13.36 -6.47
N TRP A 130 -10.23 14.34 -5.94
CA TRP A 130 -11.02 14.23 -4.72
C TRP A 130 -12.46 14.68 -4.96
N SER A 131 -13.42 13.93 -4.42
CA SER A 131 -14.83 14.29 -4.43
C SER A 131 -15.23 15.27 -3.30
N TYR A 132 -14.30 15.55 -2.40
CA TYR A 132 -14.48 16.40 -1.23
C TYR A 132 -13.31 17.39 -1.09
N ALA A 133 -13.47 18.42 -0.25
CA ALA A 133 -12.37 19.30 0.10
C ALA A 133 -11.29 18.53 0.88
N PRO A 134 -10.06 18.35 0.36
CA PRO A 134 -9.07 17.49 0.99
C PRO A 134 -8.47 18.11 2.25
N ALA A 135 -8.29 19.44 2.31
CA ALA A 135 -7.63 20.11 3.43
C ALA A 135 -8.23 19.78 4.81
N PRO A 136 -9.55 19.90 5.06
CA PRO A 136 -10.12 19.57 6.36
C PRO A 136 -10.04 18.08 6.69
N ILE A 137 -10.12 17.20 5.69
CA ILE A 137 -9.99 15.75 5.85
C ILE A 137 -8.56 15.38 6.26
N LEU A 138 -7.56 15.83 5.48
CA LEU A 138 -6.15 15.55 5.74
C LEU A 138 -5.73 16.09 7.12
N ASN A 139 -6.24 17.27 7.50
CA ASN A 139 -5.98 17.82 8.82
C ASN A 139 -6.64 17.00 9.94
N ALA A 140 -7.89 16.55 9.77
CA ALA A 140 -8.55 15.68 10.75
C ALA A 140 -7.79 14.36 10.94
N LEU A 141 -7.41 13.71 9.84
CA LEU A 141 -6.61 12.48 9.86
C LEU A 141 -5.24 12.68 10.51
N ALA A 142 -4.53 13.75 10.18
CA ALA A 142 -3.24 14.05 10.80
C ALA A 142 -3.32 14.29 12.32
N GLN A 143 -4.50 14.71 12.82
CA GLN A 143 -4.76 14.98 14.23
C GLN A 143 -5.44 13.80 14.96
N GLY A 144 -5.80 12.73 14.27
CA GLY A 144 -6.65 11.66 14.83
C GLY A 144 -8.03 12.16 15.26
N ALA A 145 -8.51 13.24 14.64
CA ALA A 145 -9.82 13.82 14.91
C ALA A 145 -10.88 13.19 14.00
N ALA A 146 -12.15 13.27 14.44
CA ALA A 146 -13.27 12.81 13.63
C ALA A 146 -13.32 13.54 12.28
N LEU A 147 -13.59 12.79 11.21
CA LEU A 147 -13.78 13.36 9.89
C LEU A 147 -14.91 14.39 9.88
N PRO A 148 -14.74 15.50 9.14
CA PRO A 148 -15.80 16.50 9.01
C PRO A 148 -17.02 15.90 8.30
N ASP A 149 -18.21 16.38 8.64
CA ASP A 149 -19.43 16.05 7.90
C ASP A 149 -19.22 16.32 6.40
N THR A 150 -19.59 15.35 5.57
CA THR A 150 -19.44 15.45 4.13
C THR A 150 -20.35 16.54 3.59
N ALA A 151 -19.77 17.71 3.31
CA ALA A 151 -20.36 18.74 2.48
C ALA A 151 -20.76 18.15 1.11
N PRO A 152 -21.67 18.80 0.35
CA PRO A 152 -22.00 18.37 -1.00
C PRO A 152 -20.73 18.21 -1.85
N PRO A 153 -20.66 17.19 -2.71
CA PRO A 153 -19.45 16.87 -3.45
C PRO A 153 -18.95 18.07 -4.25
N ASP A 154 -17.66 18.36 -4.06
CA ASP A 154 -16.95 19.47 -4.66
C ASP A 154 -15.60 18.94 -5.15
N LEU A 155 -15.36 19.07 -6.45
CA LEU A 155 -14.23 18.43 -7.11
C LEU A 155 -12.96 19.21 -6.79
N HIS A 156 -11.99 18.50 -6.23
CA HIS A 156 -10.66 19.03 -5.93
C HIS A 156 -9.61 18.15 -6.59
N ARG A 157 -8.44 18.73 -6.82
CA ARG A 157 -7.24 18.02 -7.27
C ARG A 157 -6.08 18.42 -6.40
N ILE A 158 -5.37 17.44 -5.87
CA ILE A 158 -4.07 17.65 -5.25
C ILE A 158 -3.01 17.39 -6.31
N GLU A 159 -2.13 18.36 -6.53
CA GLU A 159 -0.90 18.18 -7.29
C GLU A 159 0.25 17.94 -6.32
N ILE A 160 1.14 17.01 -6.64
CA ILE A 160 2.22 16.56 -5.77
C ILE A 160 3.49 16.49 -6.60
N GLY A 161 4.55 17.18 -6.17
CA GLY A 161 5.78 17.37 -6.94
C GLY A 161 6.90 17.97 -6.09
N ILE A 162 8.15 17.71 -6.46
CA ILE A 162 9.33 18.12 -5.66
C ILE A 162 9.60 19.64 -5.73
N ASP A 163 9.10 20.29 -6.78
CA ASP A 163 9.21 21.71 -7.07
C ASP A 163 8.08 22.54 -6.46
N LEU A 164 7.06 21.90 -5.89
CA LEU A 164 5.94 22.58 -5.25
C LEU A 164 6.27 23.04 -3.82
N PRO A 165 5.67 24.16 -3.37
CA PRO A 165 5.71 24.55 -1.96
C PRO A 165 5.18 23.40 -1.09
N HIS A 166 5.97 23.00 -0.09
CA HIS A 166 5.61 21.89 0.81
C HIS A 166 5.32 20.54 0.11
N LEU A 167 5.81 20.36 -1.13
CA LEU A 167 5.67 19.16 -1.97
C LEU A 167 4.28 18.90 -2.58
N PHE A 168 3.27 19.72 -2.26
CA PHE A 168 1.94 19.56 -2.83
C PHE A 168 1.11 20.86 -2.78
N GLU A 169 0.15 20.98 -3.70
CA GLU A 169 -0.82 22.07 -3.74
C GLU A 169 -2.24 21.53 -3.93
N ILE A 170 -3.22 22.17 -3.29
CA ILE A 170 -4.63 21.80 -3.37
C ILE A 170 -5.36 22.81 -4.26
N ASN A 171 -5.91 22.32 -5.37
CA ASN A 171 -6.64 23.12 -6.34
C ASN A 171 -8.12 22.73 -6.37
N ARG A 172 -9.00 23.73 -6.37
CA ARG A 172 -10.43 23.51 -6.60
C ARG A 172 -10.72 23.45 -8.10
N LEU A 173 -11.41 22.41 -8.55
CA LEU A 173 -11.79 22.27 -9.96
C LEU A 173 -13.12 22.99 -10.21
N ALA A 174 -13.11 24.00 -11.09
CA ALA A 174 -14.33 24.68 -11.49
C ALA A 174 -15.28 23.70 -12.21
N ARG A 175 -16.55 23.66 -11.79
CA ARG A 175 -17.60 22.81 -12.41
C ARG A 175 -17.75 23.02 -13.91
N ASP A 176 -17.34 24.17 -14.45
CA ASP A 176 -17.49 24.53 -15.87
C ASP A 176 -16.35 24.05 -16.77
N SER A 177 -15.31 23.41 -16.21
CA SER A 177 -14.31 22.66 -17.01
C SER A 177 -14.83 21.27 -17.45
N ALA A 178 -16.15 21.07 -17.31
CA ALA A 178 -16.98 19.93 -17.65
C ALA A 178 -16.98 19.54 -19.15
N ASN A 179 -15.80 19.21 -19.68
CA ASN A 179 -15.67 18.21 -20.75
C ASN A 179 -15.39 16.82 -20.12
N TRP A 180 -16.11 16.52 -19.03
CA TRP A 180 -15.82 15.44 -18.06
C TRP A 180 -16.17 14.03 -18.54
N ARG A 181 -16.81 13.87 -19.71
CA ARG A 181 -17.22 12.56 -20.23
C ARG A 181 -16.10 11.75 -20.90
N SER A 182 -14.84 12.23 -20.94
CA SER A 182 -13.81 11.57 -21.77
C SER A 182 -12.52 11.14 -21.06
N ARG A 183 -12.36 11.34 -19.75
CA ARG A 183 -11.08 11.00 -19.08
C ARG A 183 -11.23 10.41 -17.68
N PHE A 184 -12.04 9.36 -17.52
CA PHE A 184 -11.83 8.39 -16.44
C PHE A 184 -10.81 7.35 -16.89
N HIS A 185 -9.56 7.80 -17.00
CA HIS A 185 -8.42 6.92 -16.91
C HIS A 185 -7.56 7.47 -15.78
N THR A 186 -7.64 6.83 -14.62
CA THR A 186 -6.53 6.81 -13.67
C THR A 186 -5.28 6.56 -14.50
N ALA A 187 -4.40 7.56 -14.57
CA ALA A 187 -3.15 7.44 -15.31
C ALA A 187 -2.27 6.45 -14.58
N ARG A 188 -2.49 5.16 -14.86
CA ARG A 188 -1.59 4.07 -14.54
C ARG A 188 -0.37 4.29 -15.45
N THR A 189 0.60 5.08 -15.01
CA THR A 189 1.90 5.16 -15.69
C THR A 189 2.61 3.83 -15.53
N ARG A 190 2.47 3.02 -16.57
CA ARG A 190 3.05 1.69 -16.71
C ARG A 190 4.55 1.84 -16.97
N GLY A 191 5.38 1.20 -16.15
CA GLY A 191 6.66 0.64 -16.60
C GLY A 191 7.93 1.12 -15.90
N SER A 192 8.11 0.79 -14.61
CA SER A 192 9.47 0.60 -14.09
C SER A 192 9.99 -0.75 -14.60
N ARG A 193 10.66 -0.72 -15.76
CA ARG A 193 11.58 -1.80 -16.15
C ARG A 193 12.77 -1.71 -15.20
N TYR A 194 12.84 -2.64 -14.24
CA TYR A 194 14.13 -3.04 -13.69
C TYR A 194 15.01 -3.47 -14.88
N LYS A 195 16.02 -2.66 -15.19
CA LYS A 195 17.11 -3.06 -16.07
C LYS A 195 17.87 -4.16 -15.34
N SER A 196 17.58 -5.40 -15.71
CA SER A 196 18.53 -6.51 -15.54
C SER A 196 19.80 -6.11 -16.26
N THR A 197 20.83 -5.74 -15.50
CA THR A 197 22.19 -5.64 -16.01
C THR A 197 22.62 -7.05 -16.38
N GLY A 198 22.62 -7.33 -17.68
CA GLY A 198 23.33 -8.48 -18.23
C GLY A 198 24.81 -8.34 -17.90
N ALA A 199 25.32 -9.29 -17.13
CA ALA A 199 26.73 -9.62 -17.11
C ALA A 199 26.88 -10.89 -17.96
N THR A 200 27.33 -10.72 -19.19
CA THR A 200 27.87 -11.80 -20.01
C THR A 200 29.29 -11.41 -20.43
N SER A 201 30.16 -12.41 -20.41
CA SER A 201 31.57 -12.46 -20.81
C SER A 201 32.56 -12.07 -19.69
N GLN A 202 33.49 -12.94 -19.27
CA GLN A 202 34.17 -14.06 -19.96
C GLN A 202 34.27 -15.31 -19.09
#